data_AF-A0A1I4XZL8-F1
#
_entry.id   AF-A0A1I4XZL8-F1
#
_cell.length_a   1.000
_cell.length_b   1.000
_cell.length_c   1.000
_cell.angle_alpha   90.00
_cell.angle_beta   90.00
_cell.angle_gamma   90.00
#
_symmetry.space_group_name_H-M   'P 1'
#
loop_
_entity.id
_entity.type
_entity.pdbx_description
1 polymer ?
#
loop_
_entity_poly.entity_id
_entity_poly.type
_entity_poly.pdbx_seq_one_letter_code
_entity_poly.pdbx_strand_id
1 'polypeptide(L)'
;MNKKQLIKFILVLFPIIGFSQVGIGTETPSRMLDINGDLRIRQLDDKTDNTDESYRYLLSAKDDEKNQADVVTKVNGQVDKISFPSLLQSSSNNVEVKKIIYRGDADKTKKCSCGDLTIYLDKSSVNTDILSFIHLNSTDVFVNNNAESITLKYGQKKYTGTAYTYADDGITFTKSRGTEAYNQLDTSNLNSGNTVRIYTIVLPGENNLYRFTVSRFFNNSTTYINSLICEKFYIQSID
;
A
#
# COMPACT_ATOMS: atom_id res chain seq x y z
N MET A 1 -36.51 10.68 -47.71
CA MET A 1 -35.92 9.33 -47.81
C MET A 1 -36.69 8.54 -48.86
N ASN A 2 -36.03 8.05 -49.93
CA ASN A 2 -36.73 7.33 -51.00
C ASN A 2 -37.25 5.96 -50.51
N LYS A 3 -38.42 5.52 -50.98
CA LYS A 3 -39.05 4.25 -50.56
C LYS A 3 -38.09 3.03 -50.63
N LYS A 4 -37.19 3.01 -51.61
CA LYS A 4 -36.16 1.96 -51.77
C LYS A 4 -35.06 1.99 -50.69
N GLN A 5 -34.77 3.15 -50.11
CA GLN A 5 -33.83 3.32 -49.00
C GLN A 5 -34.46 2.90 -47.66
N LEU A 6 -35.75 3.21 -47.46
CA LEU A 6 -36.52 2.77 -46.28
C LEU A 6 -36.61 1.23 -46.20
N ILE A 7 -36.88 0.57 -47.34
CA ILE A 7 -36.97 -0.90 -47.40
C ILE A 7 -35.64 -1.58 -47.07
N LYS A 8 -34.52 -1.04 -47.56
CA LYS A 8 -33.18 -1.56 -47.23
C LYS A 8 -32.84 -1.37 -45.75
N PHE A 9 -33.25 -0.24 -45.17
CA PHE A 9 -33.03 0.04 -43.75
C PHE A 9 -33.82 -0.92 -42.85
N ILE A 10 -35.07 -1.22 -43.22
CA ILE A 10 -35.94 -2.18 -42.49
C ILE A 10 -35.38 -3.60 -42.60
N LEU A 11 -34.92 -4.03 -43.78
CA LEU A 11 -34.34 -5.38 -43.99
C LEU A 11 -33.03 -5.62 -43.23
N VAL A 12 -32.23 -4.57 -43.00
CA VAL A 12 -30.98 -4.68 -42.23
C VAL A 12 -31.24 -4.60 -40.72
N LEU A 13 -32.24 -3.85 -40.26
CA LEU A 13 -32.57 -3.77 -38.84
C LEU A 13 -33.31 -5.02 -38.32
N PHE A 14 -34.18 -5.65 -39.13
CA PHE A 14 -35.07 -6.73 -38.67
C PHE A 14 -34.37 -7.94 -38.01
N PRO A 15 -33.22 -8.44 -38.50
CA PRO A 15 -32.53 -9.56 -37.83
C PRO A 15 -31.75 -9.14 -36.57
N ILE A 16 -31.49 -7.84 -36.36
CA ILE A 16 -30.70 -7.35 -35.22
C ILE A 16 -31.57 -7.22 -33.94
N ILE A 17 -32.89 -7.09 -34.11
CA ILE A 17 -33.83 -6.88 -32.99
C ILE A 17 -34.41 -8.20 -32.43
N GLY A 18 -34.09 -9.35 -33.02
CA GLY A 18 -34.87 -10.59 -32.84
C GLY A 18 -34.27 -11.71 -31.98
N PHE A 19 -32.95 -11.74 -31.72
CA PHE A 19 -32.34 -12.97 -31.20
C PHE A 19 -31.34 -12.73 -30.06
N SER A 20 -31.85 -12.61 -28.84
CA SER A 20 -31.05 -12.73 -27.60
C SER A 20 -31.17 -14.14 -26.96
N GLN A 21 -31.76 -15.10 -27.68
CA GLN A 21 -31.99 -16.46 -27.20
C GLN A 21 -30.92 -17.40 -27.75
N VAL A 22 -30.24 -18.12 -26.86
CA VAL A 22 -29.21 -19.11 -27.23
C VAL A 22 -29.84 -20.50 -27.20
N GLY A 23 -29.91 -21.17 -28.35
CA GLY A 23 -30.38 -22.55 -28.46
C GLY A 23 -29.25 -23.55 -28.33
N ILE A 24 -29.29 -24.41 -27.30
CA ILE A 24 -28.39 -25.57 -27.19
C ILE A 24 -29.13 -26.78 -27.76
N GLY A 25 -28.72 -27.25 -28.94
CA GLY A 25 -29.33 -28.40 -29.62
C GLY A 25 -30.71 -28.13 -30.25
N THR A 26 -31.09 -26.86 -30.43
CA THR A 26 -32.32 -26.46 -31.14
C THR A 26 -32.10 -25.18 -31.91
N GLU A 27 -32.70 -25.08 -33.10
CA GLU A 27 -32.65 -23.88 -33.96
C GLU A 27 -33.73 -22.85 -33.58
N THR A 28 -34.69 -23.22 -32.74
CA THR A 28 -35.82 -22.38 -32.32
C THR A 28 -35.91 -22.31 -30.79
N PRO A 29 -34.96 -21.64 -30.12
CA PRO A 29 -34.99 -21.49 -28.67
C PRO A 29 -36.22 -20.68 -28.24
N SER A 30 -36.98 -21.19 -27.28
CA SER A 30 -38.19 -20.53 -26.75
C SER A 30 -37.96 -19.81 -25.42
N ARG A 31 -36.78 -19.96 -24.82
CA ARG A 31 -36.38 -19.34 -23.55
C ARG A 31 -34.97 -18.77 -23.63
N MET A 32 -34.70 -17.76 -22.80
CA MET A 32 -33.34 -17.28 -22.58
C MET A 32 -32.54 -18.32 -21.79
N LEU A 33 -31.24 -18.42 -22.08
CA LEU A 33 -30.35 -19.30 -21.35
C LEU A 33 -30.10 -18.73 -19.96
N ASP A 34 -30.54 -19.43 -18.94
CA ASP A 34 -30.18 -19.20 -17.54
C ASP A 34 -29.21 -20.29 -17.11
N ILE A 35 -28.03 -19.91 -16.64
CA ILE A 35 -26.99 -20.84 -16.18
C ILE A 35 -26.96 -20.75 -14.65
N ASN A 36 -27.69 -21.66 -14.01
CA ASN A 36 -27.58 -21.86 -12.58
C ASN A 36 -26.48 -22.89 -12.29
N GLY A 37 -25.27 -22.41 -12.01
CA GLY A 37 -24.13 -23.26 -11.70
C GLY A 37 -23.02 -22.50 -11.01
N ASP A 38 -22.08 -23.24 -10.41
CA ASP A 38 -20.95 -22.65 -9.71
C ASP A 38 -19.87 -22.19 -10.69
N LEU A 39 -19.26 -21.03 -10.41
CA LEU A 39 -18.09 -20.57 -11.14
C LEU A 39 -16.93 -21.55 -10.91
N ARG A 40 -16.55 -22.29 -11.95
CA ARG A 40 -15.40 -23.20 -11.91
C ARG A 40 -14.16 -22.54 -12.49
N ILE A 41 -13.26 -22.09 -11.61
CA ILE A 41 -11.94 -21.59 -12.02
C ILE A 41 -10.99 -22.79 -12.20
N ARG A 42 -10.48 -22.99 -13.43
CA ARG A 42 -9.65 -24.15 -13.79
C ARG A 42 -8.16 -23.98 -13.46
N GLN A 43 -7.69 -22.74 -13.51
CA GLN A 43 -6.31 -22.37 -13.23
C GLN A 43 -6.30 -20.99 -12.61
N LEU A 44 -5.53 -20.83 -11.53
CA LEU A 44 -5.20 -19.56 -10.93
C LEU A 44 -3.71 -19.36 -11.10
N ASP A 45 -3.32 -18.22 -11.68
CA ASP A 45 -1.92 -17.82 -11.70
C ASP A 45 -1.62 -17.06 -10.40
N ASP A 46 -0.56 -17.44 -9.70
CA ASP A 46 -0.07 -16.67 -8.57
C ASP A 46 0.53 -15.35 -9.09
N LYS A 47 -0.05 -14.23 -8.65
CA LYS A 47 0.36 -12.87 -8.99
C LYS A 47 0.72 -12.05 -7.75
N THR A 48 0.96 -12.70 -6.62
CA THR A 48 1.21 -12.05 -5.31
C THR A 48 2.40 -11.09 -5.35
N ASP A 49 3.41 -11.38 -6.17
CA ASP A 49 4.63 -10.57 -6.31
C ASP A 49 4.66 -9.68 -7.58
N ASN A 50 3.54 -9.55 -8.30
CA ASN A 50 3.49 -8.77 -9.54
C ASN A 50 3.32 -7.26 -9.25
N THR A 51 4.17 -6.42 -9.84
CA THR A 51 4.12 -4.96 -9.72
C THR A 51 3.09 -4.28 -10.63
N ASP A 52 2.41 -5.04 -11.49
CA ASP A 52 1.36 -4.53 -12.38
C ASP A 52 0.10 -4.16 -11.60
N GLU A 53 -0.31 -2.89 -11.72
CA GLU A 53 -1.45 -2.31 -11.00
C GLU A 53 -2.78 -3.00 -11.32
N SER A 54 -2.85 -3.74 -12.43
CA SER A 54 -4.01 -4.53 -12.84
C SER A 54 -4.35 -5.67 -11.86
N TYR A 55 -3.38 -6.12 -11.05
CA TYR A 55 -3.56 -7.21 -10.08
C TYR A 55 -3.83 -6.72 -8.65
N ARG A 56 -4.13 -5.44 -8.46
CA ARG A 56 -4.39 -4.86 -7.13
C ARG A 56 -5.83 -5.04 -6.64
N TYR A 57 -6.55 -6.04 -7.13
CA TYR A 57 -7.97 -6.22 -6.83
C TYR A 57 -8.29 -7.66 -6.41
N LEU A 58 -9.17 -7.81 -5.42
CA LEU A 58 -9.82 -9.06 -5.05
C LEU A 58 -11.16 -9.17 -5.78
N LEU A 59 -11.49 -10.37 -6.24
CA LEU A 59 -12.85 -10.67 -6.68
C LEU A 59 -13.78 -10.64 -5.47
N SER A 60 -14.86 -9.88 -5.56
CA SER A 60 -15.88 -9.81 -4.51
C SER A 60 -17.25 -10.13 -5.09
N ALA A 61 -18.21 -10.43 -4.20
CA ALA A 61 -19.61 -10.26 -4.57
C ALA A 61 -19.87 -8.77 -4.79
N LYS A 62 -20.70 -8.45 -5.78
CA LYS A 62 -21.16 -7.09 -5.99
C LYS A 62 -22.14 -6.72 -4.88
N ASP A 63 -21.93 -5.58 -4.25
CA ASP A 63 -22.84 -5.06 -3.24
C ASP A 63 -24.16 -4.59 -3.88
N ASP A 64 -25.24 -4.63 -3.10
CA ASP A 64 -26.54 -4.13 -3.54
C ASP A 64 -26.45 -2.67 -4.01
N GLU A 65 -27.03 -2.38 -5.17
CA GLU A 65 -27.04 -1.03 -5.72
C GLU A 65 -28.09 -0.19 -5.01
N LYS A 66 -27.69 0.99 -4.50
CA LYS A 66 -28.60 2.01 -3.96
C LYS A 66 -28.73 3.14 -4.95
N ASN A 67 -29.97 3.50 -5.30
CA ASN A 67 -30.20 4.72 -6.08
C ASN A 67 -30.17 5.97 -5.16
N GLN A 68 -30.27 7.16 -5.76
CA GLN A 68 -30.23 8.44 -5.02
C GLN A 68 -31.37 8.60 -3.99
N ALA A 69 -32.41 7.76 -4.05
CA ALA A 69 -33.52 7.72 -3.10
C ALA A 69 -33.39 6.59 -2.05
N ASP A 70 -32.21 5.97 -1.91
CA ASP A 70 -31.91 4.85 -1.00
C ASP A 70 -32.77 3.59 -1.24
N VAL A 71 -33.31 3.43 -2.45
CA VAL A 71 -34.00 2.21 -2.85
C VAL A 71 -32.95 1.17 -3.22
N VAL A 72 -32.97 0.04 -2.51
CA VAL A 72 -32.02 -1.08 -2.67
C VAL A 72 -32.46 -1.98 -3.81
N THR A 73 -31.60 -2.11 -4.82
CA THR A 73 -31.73 -3.11 -5.89
C THR A 73 -30.79 -4.26 -5.59
N LYS A 74 -31.35 -5.43 -5.30
CA LYS A 74 -30.55 -6.63 -5.01
C LYS A 74 -29.84 -7.09 -6.28
N VAL A 75 -28.52 -7.20 -6.23
CA VAL A 75 -27.70 -7.64 -7.38
C VAL A 75 -27.11 -9.04 -7.19
N ASN A 76 -27.80 -9.87 -6.37
CA ASN A 76 -27.45 -11.26 -6.08
C ASN A 76 -26.90 -12.01 -7.31
N GLY A 77 -25.71 -12.60 -7.18
CA GLY A 77 -25.06 -13.40 -8.23
C GLY A 77 -24.18 -12.60 -9.18
N GLN A 78 -24.11 -11.27 -9.06
CA GLN A 78 -23.10 -10.47 -9.77
C GLN A 78 -21.77 -10.45 -8.99
N VAL A 79 -20.66 -10.49 -9.73
CA VAL A 79 -19.31 -10.32 -9.19
C VAL A 79 -18.82 -8.90 -9.44
N ASP A 80 -18.01 -8.39 -8.52
CA ASP A 80 -17.32 -7.11 -8.62
C ASP A 80 -15.85 -7.28 -8.20
N LYS A 81 -15.11 -6.18 -8.16
CA LYS A 81 -13.73 -6.14 -7.72
C LYS A 81 -13.56 -5.12 -6.59
N ILE A 82 -12.90 -5.55 -5.51
CA ILE A 82 -12.47 -4.67 -4.43
C ILE A 82 -10.98 -4.40 -4.63
N SER A 83 -10.58 -3.13 -4.75
CA SER A 83 -9.16 -2.79 -4.78
C SER A 83 -8.52 -3.05 -3.41
N PHE A 84 -7.26 -3.49 -3.37
CA PHE A 84 -6.53 -3.65 -2.10
C PHE A 84 -6.52 -2.37 -1.24
N PRO A 85 -6.40 -1.16 -1.82
CA PRO A 85 -6.57 0.08 -1.05
C PRO A 85 -7.99 0.32 -0.53
N SER A 86 -9.03 -0.21 -1.22
CA SER A 86 -10.43 -0.08 -0.82
C SER A 86 -10.94 -1.21 0.07
N LEU A 87 -10.12 -2.23 0.37
CA LEU A 87 -10.30 -3.00 1.60
C LEU A 87 -10.14 -2.00 2.73
N LEU A 88 -11.27 -1.40 3.13
CA LEU A 88 -11.30 -0.36 4.13
C LEU A 88 -10.64 -0.92 5.40
N GLN A 89 -9.42 -0.46 5.62
CA GLN A 89 -9.11 0.13 6.91
C GLN A 89 -10.18 1.21 7.13
N SER A 90 -11.22 0.86 7.89
CA SER A 90 -12.36 1.73 8.22
C SER A 90 -11.91 3.10 8.72
N SER A 91 -12.84 4.05 8.85
CA SER A 91 -12.62 5.31 9.59
C SER A 91 -12.18 5.13 11.05
N SER A 92 -12.09 3.87 11.52
CA SER A 92 -11.56 3.44 12.81
C SER A 92 -10.17 2.76 12.74
N ASN A 93 -9.57 2.61 11.56
CA ASN A 93 -8.20 2.08 11.38
C ASN A 93 -7.21 3.23 11.21
N ASN A 94 -6.64 3.65 12.34
CA ASN A 94 -5.78 4.82 12.45
C ASN A 94 -4.34 4.58 12.02
N VAL A 95 -4.01 3.52 11.27
CA VAL A 95 -2.60 3.11 11.07
C VAL A 95 -2.32 2.52 9.68
N GLU A 96 -1.50 3.20 8.88
CA GLU A 96 -0.81 2.59 7.74
C GLU A 96 0.40 1.80 8.24
N VAL A 97 0.52 0.52 7.88
CA VAL A 97 1.67 -0.33 8.24
C VAL A 97 2.34 -0.89 6.99
N LYS A 98 3.65 -0.68 6.89
CA LYS A 98 4.51 -1.23 5.85
C LYS A 98 5.66 -1.97 6.52
N LYS A 99 6.08 -3.10 5.95
CA LYS A 99 7.16 -3.92 6.50
C LYS A 99 8.06 -4.47 5.42
N ILE A 100 9.35 -4.55 5.72
CA ILE A 100 10.34 -5.28 4.94
C ILE A 100 11.13 -6.15 5.89
N ILE A 101 11.08 -7.46 5.65
CA ILE A 101 11.81 -8.46 6.43
C ILE A 101 12.65 -9.27 5.46
N TYR A 102 13.94 -9.34 5.70
CA TYR A 102 14.85 -10.05 4.81
C TYR A 102 16.05 -10.63 5.55
N ARG A 103 16.56 -11.73 4.99
CA ARG A 103 17.78 -12.38 5.47
C ARG A 103 18.97 -11.81 4.73
N GLY A 104 20.02 -11.46 5.46
CA GLY A 104 21.26 -10.95 4.87
C GLY A 104 21.91 -9.84 5.70
N ASP A 105 22.88 -9.18 5.12
CA ASP A 105 23.47 -7.99 5.71
C ASP A 105 22.58 -6.75 5.48
N ALA A 106 22.93 -5.59 6.05
CA ALA A 106 22.23 -4.34 5.77
C ALA A 106 22.28 -4.00 4.27
N ASP A 107 21.17 -3.54 3.71
CA ASP A 107 21.00 -3.33 2.27
C ASP A 107 20.13 -2.10 2.03
N LYS A 108 20.74 -1.04 1.48
CA LYS A 108 20.08 0.24 1.18
C LYS A 108 18.97 0.15 0.14
N THR A 109 18.89 -0.93 -0.62
CA THR A 109 17.80 -1.14 -1.58
C THR A 109 16.52 -1.58 -0.89
N LYS A 110 16.60 -2.08 0.35
CA LYS A 110 15.45 -2.49 1.17
C LYS A 110 14.88 -1.29 1.92
N LYS A 111 14.12 -0.45 1.21
CA LYS A 111 13.53 0.79 1.73
C LYS A 111 12.09 0.61 2.19
N CYS A 112 11.82 0.83 3.46
CA CYS A 112 10.47 0.77 4.01
C CYS A 112 9.87 2.19 4.08
N SER A 113 8.87 2.44 3.25
CA SER A 113 8.25 3.76 3.07
C SER A 113 6.79 3.73 3.54
N CYS A 114 6.38 4.69 4.37
CA CYS A 114 4.98 4.97 4.70
C CYS A 114 4.78 6.48 4.88
N GLY A 115 3.68 7.01 4.33
CA GLY A 115 3.48 8.45 4.18
C GLY A 115 4.70 9.21 3.64
N ASP A 116 5.11 10.23 4.39
CA ASP A 116 6.12 11.20 3.97
C ASP A 116 7.56 10.80 4.37
N LEU A 117 7.73 9.60 4.95
CA LEU A 117 9.01 9.13 5.44
C LEU A 117 9.38 7.74 4.89
N THR A 118 10.67 7.55 4.64
CA THR A 118 11.28 6.26 4.30
C THR A 118 12.41 5.96 5.26
N ILE A 119 12.46 4.73 5.76
CA ILE A 119 13.57 4.20 6.55
C ILE A 119 14.28 3.05 5.83
N TYR A 120 15.58 2.95 6.05
CA TYR A 120 16.36 1.79 5.62
C TYR A 120 17.63 1.62 6.47
N LEU A 121 18.28 0.48 6.30
CA LEU A 121 19.58 0.18 6.91
C LEU A 121 20.66 0.21 5.84
N ASP A 122 21.80 0.81 6.17
CA ASP A 122 22.98 0.77 5.31
C ASP A 122 24.26 0.80 6.15
N LYS A 123 25.38 0.51 5.49
CA LYS A 123 26.71 0.64 6.07
C LYS A 123 27.16 2.09 6.01
N SER A 124 27.64 2.59 7.14
CA SER A 124 28.38 3.85 7.24
C SER A 124 29.51 3.88 6.23
N SER A 125 29.63 4.98 5.48
CA SER A 125 30.73 5.22 4.56
C SER A 125 32.07 5.43 5.27
N VAL A 126 32.08 5.59 6.59
CA VAL A 126 33.28 5.92 7.38
C VAL A 126 33.88 4.69 8.04
N ASN A 127 33.06 3.88 8.72
CA ASN A 127 33.54 2.83 9.62
C ASN A 127 32.84 1.48 9.42
N THR A 128 32.09 1.31 8.32
CA THR A 128 31.31 0.08 8.01
C THR A 128 30.19 -0.26 9.00
N ASP A 129 29.91 0.62 9.96
CA ASP A 129 28.84 0.42 10.93
C ASP A 129 27.48 0.34 10.25
N ILE A 130 26.66 -0.63 10.66
CA ILE A 130 25.27 -0.70 10.20
C ILE A 130 24.46 0.32 10.99
N LEU A 131 23.84 1.25 10.27
CA LEU A 131 23.11 2.38 10.84
C LEU A 131 21.73 2.50 10.22
N SER A 132 20.83 3.16 10.94
CA SER A 132 19.49 3.50 10.45
C SER A 132 19.53 4.86 9.75
N PHE A 133 18.91 4.95 8.58
CA PHE A 133 18.82 6.18 7.81
C PHE A 133 17.37 6.51 7.49
N ILE A 134 17.07 7.81 7.47
CA ILE A 134 15.74 8.34 7.17
C ILE A 134 15.79 9.30 5.98
N HIS A 135 14.70 9.34 5.24
CA HIS A 135 14.50 10.19 4.08
C HIS A 135 13.08 10.74 4.06
N LEU A 136 12.94 12.01 3.65
CA LEU A 136 11.66 12.65 3.39
C LEU A 136 11.24 12.34 1.95
N ASN A 137 10.08 11.73 1.77
CA ASN A 137 9.57 11.34 0.46
C ASN A 137 9.07 12.54 -0.36
N SER A 138 8.77 13.66 0.32
CA SER A 138 8.27 14.89 -0.29
C SER A 138 8.90 16.12 0.36
N THR A 139 8.88 17.22 -0.38
CA THR A 139 9.25 18.54 0.13
C THR A 139 8.08 19.31 0.78
N ASP A 140 6.90 18.72 0.85
CA ASP A 140 5.68 19.39 1.35
C ASP A 140 5.82 19.90 2.77
N VAL A 141 6.54 19.17 3.63
CA VAL A 141 6.85 19.61 4.99
C VAL A 141 7.53 20.99 5.01
N PHE A 142 8.40 21.30 4.04
CA PHE A 142 9.05 22.62 3.92
C PHE A 142 8.09 23.70 3.46
N VAL A 143 7.21 23.37 2.51
CA VAL A 143 6.21 24.29 1.95
C VAL A 143 5.18 24.65 3.02
N ASN A 144 4.64 23.65 3.71
CA ASN A 144 3.62 23.81 4.74
C ASN A 144 4.11 24.64 5.93
N ASN A 145 5.41 24.57 6.24
CA ASN A 145 6.02 25.34 7.31
C ASN A 145 6.68 26.65 6.82
N ASN A 146 6.61 26.96 5.53
CA ASN A 146 7.30 28.11 4.91
C ASN A 146 8.78 28.22 5.33
N ALA A 147 9.51 27.10 5.24
CA ALA A 147 10.86 26.97 5.76
C ALA A 147 11.84 26.37 4.73
N GLU A 148 13.11 26.78 4.78
CA GLU A 148 14.19 26.23 3.96
C GLU A 148 14.97 25.11 4.69
N SER A 149 14.78 24.99 6.01
CA SER A 149 15.30 23.90 6.84
C SER A 149 14.30 23.52 7.93
N ILE A 150 14.27 22.24 8.27
CA ILE A 150 13.41 21.71 9.33
C ILE A 150 14.23 20.78 10.21
N THR A 151 14.20 21.02 11.52
CA THR A 151 14.76 20.10 12.51
C THR A 151 13.67 19.17 13.02
N LEU A 152 13.82 17.89 12.74
CA LEU A 152 13.01 16.81 13.28
C LEU A 152 13.56 16.39 14.63
N LYS A 153 12.74 16.47 15.67
CA LYS A 153 13.04 15.90 17.00
C LYS A 153 12.26 14.62 17.16
N TYR A 154 12.88 13.59 17.74
CA TYR A 154 12.24 12.30 17.90
C TYR A 154 12.72 11.57 19.14
N GLY A 155 11.81 10.78 19.72
CA GLY A 155 12.12 9.89 20.82
C GLY A 155 12.64 8.56 20.29
N GLN A 156 13.66 8.03 20.96
CA GLN A 156 14.31 6.79 20.61
C GLN A 156 14.30 5.79 21.78
N LYS A 157 13.89 4.55 21.48
CA LYS A 157 14.01 3.40 22.39
C LYS A 157 14.93 2.35 21.78
N LYS A 158 16.02 2.00 22.46
CA LYS A 158 17.05 1.07 21.96
C LYS A 158 17.12 -0.18 22.82
N TYR A 159 16.96 -1.35 22.21
CA TYR A 159 17.32 -2.63 22.82
C TYR A 159 18.72 -3.03 22.39
N THR A 160 19.59 -3.32 23.35
CA THR A 160 20.91 -3.91 23.11
C THR A 160 21.15 -5.03 24.11
N GLY A 161 20.99 -6.27 23.67
CA GLY A 161 21.33 -7.46 24.45
C GLY A 161 20.37 -7.79 25.59
N THR A 162 20.29 -6.93 26.63
CA THR A 162 19.64 -7.25 27.91
C THR A 162 18.68 -6.17 28.43
N ALA A 163 18.75 -4.93 27.92
CA ALA A 163 17.95 -3.82 28.43
C ALA A 163 17.53 -2.85 27.33
N TYR A 164 16.50 -2.06 27.66
CA TYR A 164 16.09 -0.90 26.87
C TYR A 164 16.71 0.37 27.44
N THR A 165 17.25 1.21 26.56
CA THR A 165 17.63 2.58 26.85
C THR A 165 16.75 3.55 26.07
N TYR A 166 16.60 4.77 26.60
CA TYR A 166 15.78 5.82 26.02
C TYR A 166 16.64 7.06 25.82
N ALA A 167 16.47 7.73 24.69
CA ALA A 167 17.16 8.96 24.36
C ALA A 167 16.27 9.80 23.43
N ASP A 168 16.46 11.11 23.46
CA ASP A 168 15.90 12.01 22.46
C ASP A 168 17.02 12.45 21.52
N ASP A 169 16.72 12.57 20.24
CA ASP A 169 17.69 13.00 19.24
C ASP A 169 17.01 13.93 18.20
N GLY A 170 17.80 14.48 17.28
CA GLY A 170 17.25 15.27 16.20
C GLY A 170 18.15 15.44 14.99
N ILE A 171 17.48 15.56 13.84
CA ILE A 171 18.11 15.67 12.53
C ILE A 171 17.59 16.92 11.85
N THR A 172 18.47 17.64 11.15
CA THR A 172 18.07 18.79 10.36
C THR A 172 18.08 18.46 8.89
N PHE A 173 16.92 18.61 8.25
CA PHE A 173 16.75 18.51 6.81
C PHE A 173 16.81 19.91 6.19
N THR A 174 17.34 20.01 4.98
CA THR A 174 17.40 21.28 4.21
C THR A 174 16.69 21.07 2.88
N LYS A 175 15.90 22.04 2.43
CA LYS A 175 15.04 21.93 1.24
C LYS A 175 15.84 21.70 -0.06
N SER A 176 16.99 22.36 -0.19
CA SER A 176 17.91 22.21 -1.33
C SER A 176 18.59 20.83 -1.43
N ARG A 177 18.59 20.06 -0.33
CA ARG A 177 19.05 18.67 -0.25
C ARG A 177 17.94 17.70 0.16
N GLY A 178 16.68 18.17 0.17
CA GLY A 178 15.55 17.55 0.86
C GLY A 178 15.19 16.16 0.32
N THR A 179 15.66 15.85 -0.89
CA THR A 179 15.46 14.59 -1.58
C THR A 179 16.76 13.78 -1.78
N GLU A 180 17.93 14.26 -1.35
CA GLU A 180 19.24 13.70 -1.77
C GLU A 180 20.16 13.28 -0.62
N ALA A 181 20.16 13.93 0.55
CA ALA A 181 20.99 13.50 1.67
C ALA A 181 20.18 12.60 2.59
N TYR A 182 20.35 11.30 2.45
CA TYR A 182 19.89 10.35 3.45
C TYR A 182 20.49 10.69 4.81
N ASN A 183 19.64 10.96 5.80
CA ASN A 183 20.11 11.41 7.10
C ASN A 183 20.21 10.24 8.06
N GLN A 184 21.34 10.14 8.73
CA GLN A 184 21.56 9.14 9.76
C GLN A 184 20.63 9.41 10.95
N LEU A 185 19.84 8.40 11.33
CA LEU A 185 18.83 8.47 12.38
C LEU A 185 19.36 8.10 13.76
N ASP A 186 20.47 7.37 13.83
CA ASP A 186 21.11 6.99 15.08
C ASP A 186 22.62 6.90 14.86
N THR A 187 23.40 7.43 15.81
CA THR A 187 24.86 7.29 15.87
C THR A 187 25.32 5.93 16.40
N SER A 188 24.44 5.22 17.10
CA SER A 188 24.72 3.88 17.64
C SER A 188 24.57 2.82 16.55
N ASN A 189 25.62 2.03 16.33
CA ASN A 189 25.58 0.94 15.35
C ASN A 189 24.65 -0.21 15.77
N LEU A 190 24.20 -0.96 14.77
CA LEU A 190 23.40 -2.17 14.91
C LEU A 190 24.22 -3.45 14.69
N ASN A 191 25.56 -3.35 14.73
CA ASN A 191 26.45 -4.49 14.46
C ASN A 191 26.46 -5.53 15.59
N SER A 192 26.18 -5.12 16.82
CA SER A 192 26.38 -5.94 18.01
C SER A 192 25.12 -6.73 18.39
N GLY A 193 25.13 -8.02 18.05
CA GLY A 193 24.12 -8.95 18.56
C GLY A 193 22.70 -8.67 18.08
N ASN A 194 21.74 -9.03 18.94
CA ASN A 194 20.32 -8.78 18.70
C ASN A 194 19.98 -7.34 19.10
N THR A 195 19.55 -6.54 18.14
CA THR A 195 19.24 -5.12 18.34
C THR A 195 17.84 -4.79 17.85
N VAL A 196 17.17 -3.90 18.58
CA VAL A 196 15.91 -3.27 18.17
C VAL A 196 16.03 -1.77 18.43
N ARG A 197 15.50 -0.96 17.51
CA ARG A 197 15.38 0.48 17.60
C ARG A 197 13.96 0.86 17.27
N ILE A 198 13.34 1.65 18.13
CA ILE A 198 12.02 2.21 17.90
C ILE A 198 12.17 3.73 17.91
N TYR A 199 11.80 4.36 16.80
CA TYR A 199 11.83 5.81 16.64
C TYR A 199 10.39 6.31 16.58
N THR A 200 10.06 7.31 17.39
CA THR A 200 8.74 7.94 17.44
C THR A 200 8.85 9.38 16.99
N ILE A 201 8.20 9.69 15.87
CA ILE A 201 8.45 10.89 15.08
C ILE A 201 7.13 11.60 14.80
N VAL A 202 7.08 12.92 14.98
CA VAL A 202 6.00 13.77 14.48
C VAL A 202 6.64 14.83 13.59
N LEU A 203 6.21 14.91 12.33
CA LEU A 203 6.72 15.92 11.40
C LEU A 203 6.15 17.30 11.77
N PRO A 204 6.97 18.37 11.77
CA PRO A 204 6.47 19.73 12.00
C PRO A 204 5.41 20.11 10.98
N GLY A 205 4.31 20.70 11.43
CA GLY A 205 3.20 21.13 10.57
C GLY A 205 2.34 19.99 10.01
N GLU A 206 2.57 18.74 10.43
CA GLU A 206 1.73 17.59 10.10
C GLU A 206 0.99 17.03 11.31
N ASN A 207 -0.11 16.32 11.03
CA ASN A 207 -0.97 15.70 12.05
C ASN A 207 -0.77 14.17 12.12
N ASN A 208 0.37 13.66 11.65
CA ASN A 208 0.64 12.23 11.63
C ASN A 208 1.76 11.89 12.60
N LEU A 209 1.54 10.84 13.40
CA LEU A 209 2.58 10.23 14.22
C LEU A 209 3.19 9.08 13.44
N TYR A 210 4.51 9.03 13.32
CA TYR A 210 5.23 7.94 12.69
C TYR A 210 5.96 7.13 13.76
N ARG A 211 5.89 5.81 13.65
CA ARG A 211 6.72 4.88 14.42
C ARG A 211 7.51 3.99 13.47
N PHE A 212 8.82 4.04 13.62
CA PHE A 212 9.71 3.14 12.91
C PHE A 212 10.27 2.10 13.86
N THR A 213 10.14 0.83 13.52
CA THR A 213 10.84 -0.25 14.21
C THR A 213 11.88 -0.85 13.29
N VAL A 214 13.14 -0.73 13.68
CA VAL A 214 14.28 -1.30 12.98
C VAL A 214 14.89 -2.36 13.88
N SER A 215 15.10 -3.56 13.36
CA SER A 215 15.75 -4.61 14.14
C SER A 215 16.67 -5.45 13.31
N ARG A 216 17.72 -5.95 13.97
CA ARG A 216 18.66 -6.90 13.41
C ARG A 216 18.90 -8.00 14.43
N PHE A 217 18.57 -9.23 14.06
CA PHE A 217 18.70 -10.40 14.92
C PHE A 217 19.55 -11.46 14.25
N PHE A 218 20.37 -12.17 15.03
CA PHE A 218 21.03 -13.37 14.56
C PHE A 218 20.00 -14.42 14.16
N ASN A 219 20.09 -14.87 12.91
CA ASN A 219 19.39 -16.05 12.44
C ASN A 219 20.26 -17.29 12.61
N ASN A 220 21.58 -17.13 12.49
CA ASN A 220 22.60 -18.10 12.89
C ASN A 220 23.92 -17.34 13.16
N SER A 221 25.05 -18.04 13.28
CA SER A 221 26.35 -17.43 13.60
C SER A 221 26.89 -16.47 12.53
N THR A 222 26.37 -16.48 11.30
CA THR A 222 26.90 -15.69 10.17
C THR A 222 25.84 -14.86 9.45
N THR A 223 24.55 -15.07 9.72
CA THR A 223 23.45 -14.42 9.02
C THR A 223 22.50 -13.72 9.99
N TYR A 224 21.94 -12.63 9.51
CA TYR A 224 20.98 -11.83 10.25
C TYR A 224 19.63 -11.82 9.53
N ILE A 225 18.56 -11.69 10.31
CA ILE A 225 17.27 -11.21 9.84
C ILE A 225 17.19 -9.74 10.19
N ASN A 226 16.98 -8.91 9.17
CA ASN A 226 16.71 -7.49 9.32
C ASN A 226 15.20 -7.28 9.15
N SER A 227 14.63 -6.44 9.99
CA SER A 227 13.23 -6.02 9.90
C SER A 227 13.17 -4.50 9.95
N LEU A 228 12.42 -3.93 9.00
CA LEU A 228 12.06 -2.53 8.92
C LEU A 228 10.55 -2.46 8.91
N ILE A 229 9.97 -1.79 9.90
CA ILE A 229 8.54 -1.59 10.01
C ILE A 229 8.30 -0.09 10.08
N CYS A 230 7.47 0.42 9.18
CA CYS A 230 7.00 1.80 9.13
C CYS A 230 5.53 1.79 9.49
N GLU A 231 5.16 2.53 10.52
CA GLU A 231 3.78 2.70 10.97
C GLU A 231 3.46 4.20 10.96
N LYS A 232 2.47 4.61 10.18
CA LYS A 232 1.95 5.98 10.17
C LYS A 232 0.58 5.97 10.83
N PHE A 233 0.50 6.62 11.99
CA PHE A 233 -0.71 6.80 12.77
C PHE A 233 -1.36 8.13 12.37
N TYR A 234 -2.58 8.06 11.88
CA TYR A 234 -3.39 9.25 11.60
C TYR A 234 -3.97 9.77 12.92
N ILE A 235 -3.86 11.08 13.18
CA ILE A 235 -4.62 11.70 14.27
C ILE A 235 -6.11 11.57 13.96
N GLN A 236 -6.87 11.08 14.93
CA GLN A 236 -8.33 11.08 14.87
C GLN A 236 -8.81 12.54 14.95
N SER A 237 -9.66 12.96 14.01
CA SER A 237 -10.45 14.17 14.26
C SER A 237 -11.42 13.84 15.39
N ILE A 238 -11.38 14.65 16.44
CA ILE A 238 -12.46 14.68 17.42
C ILE A 238 -13.50 15.59 16.77
N ASP A 239 -14.45 14.99 16.07
CA ASP A 239 -15.66 15.68 15.60
C ASP A 239 -16.57 16.00 16.81
#